data_AF-A0A258GHH8-F1
#
_entry.id   AF-A0A258GHH8-F1
#
_cell.length_a   1.000
_cell.length_b   1.000
_cell.length_c   1.000
_cell.angle_alpha   90.00
_cell.angle_beta   90.00
_cell.angle_gamma   90.00
#
_symmetry.space_group_name_H-M   'P 1'
#
loop_
_entity.id
_entity.type
_entity.pdbx_description
1 polymer ?
#
loop_
_entity_poly.entity_id
_entity_poly.type
_entity_poly.pdbx_seq_one_letter_code
_entity_poly.pdbx_strand_id
1 'polypeptide(L)'
;MEQNDFSRTDAGTNLKPAGAAIRPESGRRAPRLPPVRWTLPGFCGGARITTSFGDLPIQALRRRDPLRTVHGTLATVEWIDCIQLDEEFLQSNPDALPVRISAGAFGGGKPERDLVVSPHQLVNVSPSQYRQDFRLARDLTDRPGILRQPDLLIRYHVFHCATPATVIVEGLCVSVSP
;
A
#
# COMPACT_ATOMS: atom_id res chain seq x y z
N MET A 1 18.51 -19.06 -87.54
CA MET A 1 18.71 -18.01 -86.52
C MET A 1 18.89 -18.73 -85.20
N GLU A 2 19.96 -19.50 -84.97
CA GLU A 2 21.37 -19.12 -84.87
C GLU A 2 21.65 -18.04 -83.81
N GLN A 3 22.03 -18.52 -82.62
CA GLN A 3 23.25 -18.21 -81.85
C GLN A 3 23.21 -19.08 -80.57
N ASN A 4 24.09 -20.09 -80.39
CA ASN A 4 25.45 -20.04 -79.80
C ASN A 4 25.50 -19.33 -78.43
N ASP A 5 26.16 -19.80 -77.36
CA ASP A 5 27.20 -20.81 -77.18
C ASP A 5 27.32 -21.21 -75.67
N PHE A 6 27.99 -22.34 -75.44
CA PHE A 6 28.38 -23.02 -74.20
C PHE A 6 29.08 -22.17 -73.12
N SER A 7 28.93 -22.58 -71.86
CA SER A 7 30.07 -22.96 -70.98
C SER A 7 29.65 -23.63 -69.66
N ARG A 8 30.13 -24.89 -69.50
CA ARG A 8 30.62 -25.62 -68.30
C ARG A 8 29.97 -25.39 -66.93
N THR A 9 29.35 -26.42 -66.34
CA THR A 9 29.93 -27.36 -65.33
C THR A 9 30.37 -26.69 -64.02
N ASP A 10 29.66 -26.93 -62.90
CA ASP A 10 30.15 -27.79 -61.82
C ASP A 10 29.21 -27.81 -60.60
N ALA A 11 29.15 -29.00 -60.00
CA ALA A 11 28.49 -29.29 -58.74
C ALA A 11 29.10 -28.48 -57.59
N GLY A 12 28.24 -27.98 -56.70
CA GLY A 12 28.67 -27.22 -55.54
C GLY A 12 27.56 -27.13 -54.50
N THR A 13 27.40 -28.18 -53.72
CA THR A 13 26.75 -28.16 -52.41
C THR A 13 27.18 -26.91 -51.63
N ASN A 14 26.24 -26.08 -51.20
CA ASN A 14 26.43 -25.37 -49.94
C ASN A 14 25.12 -25.10 -49.22
N LEU A 15 24.94 -25.91 -48.18
CA LEU A 15 23.95 -25.79 -47.12
C LEU A 15 24.08 -24.39 -46.50
N LYS A 16 22.98 -23.63 -46.42
CA LYS A 16 22.93 -22.36 -45.68
C LYS A 16 23.38 -22.59 -44.23
N PRO A 17 24.21 -21.70 -43.65
CA PRO A 17 24.65 -21.85 -42.27
C PRO A 17 23.61 -21.34 -41.27
N ALA A 18 23.71 -21.91 -40.07
CA ALA A 18 23.40 -21.31 -38.78
C ALA A 18 22.01 -20.69 -38.60
N GLY A 19 21.11 -21.49 -38.01
CA GLY A 19 20.07 -20.95 -37.14
C GLY A 19 20.74 -20.21 -35.97
N ALA A 20 20.85 -18.88 -36.10
CA ALA A 20 21.22 -18.01 -35.01
C ALA A 20 20.13 -18.13 -33.94
N ALA A 21 20.47 -18.75 -32.82
CA ALA A 21 19.66 -18.74 -31.62
C ALA A 21 19.40 -17.29 -31.23
N ILE A 22 18.16 -16.83 -31.37
CA ILE A 22 17.70 -15.59 -30.78
C ILE A 22 17.75 -15.82 -29.26
N ARG A 23 18.85 -15.43 -28.63
CA ARG A 23 18.87 -15.27 -27.17
C ARG A 23 17.82 -14.21 -26.84
N PRO A 24 16.86 -14.46 -25.94
CA PRO A 24 16.03 -13.37 -25.45
C PRO A 24 16.99 -12.35 -24.83
N GLU A 25 17.01 -11.13 -25.36
CA GLU A 25 17.67 -10.01 -24.71
C GLU A 25 17.14 -9.98 -23.27
N SER A 26 18.03 -10.28 -22.33
CA SER A 26 17.75 -10.19 -20.90
C SER A 26 17.16 -8.82 -20.65
N GLY A 27 15.86 -8.83 -20.35
CA GLY A 27 15.02 -7.65 -20.23
C GLY A 27 15.76 -6.55 -19.48
N ARG A 28 15.89 -5.40 -20.14
CA ARG A 28 16.51 -4.21 -19.59
C ARG A 28 15.76 -3.87 -18.30
N ARG A 29 16.26 -4.34 -17.15
CA ARG A 29 15.64 -4.07 -15.85
C ARG A 29 15.60 -2.56 -15.71
N ALA A 30 14.39 -2.01 -15.55
CA ALA A 30 14.22 -0.58 -15.34
C ALA A 30 15.17 -0.14 -14.20
N PRO A 31 15.82 1.02 -14.32
CA PRO A 31 16.73 1.49 -13.28
C PRO A 31 15.96 1.52 -11.96
N ARG A 32 16.50 0.82 -10.94
CA ARG A 32 15.94 0.85 -9.59
C ARG A 32 15.99 2.29 -9.11
N LEU A 33 14.83 2.92 -8.98
CA LEU A 33 14.74 4.22 -8.34
C LEU A 33 15.31 4.10 -6.93
N PRO A 34 16.00 5.13 -6.42
CA PRO A 34 16.46 5.12 -5.03
C PRO A 34 15.26 4.93 -4.10
N PRO A 35 15.45 4.28 -2.92
CA PRO A 35 14.38 4.10 -1.96
C PRO A 35 13.71 5.44 -1.64
N VAL A 36 12.39 5.49 -1.79
CA VAL A 36 11.57 6.63 -1.43
C VAL A 36 11.34 6.55 0.06
N ARG A 37 11.56 7.66 0.77
CA ARG A 37 11.17 7.75 2.19
C ARG A 37 9.64 7.67 2.26
N TRP A 38 9.11 6.57 2.77
CA TRP A 38 7.67 6.42 2.95
C TRP A 38 7.20 7.36 4.06
N THR A 39 6.18 8.18 3.81
CA THR A 39 5.62 9.12 4.82
C THR A 39 4.10 9.15 4.85
N LEU A 40 3.45 8.35 3.99
CA LEU A 40 2.02 8.43 3.78
C LEU A 40 1.28 7.67 4.89
N PRO A 41 0.28 8.27 5.56
CA PRO A 41 -0.62 7.55 6.44
C PRO A 41 -1.56 6.67 5.60
N GLY A 42 -2.33 5.81 6.25
CA GLY A 42 -3.30 4.96 5.58
C GLY A 42 -3.62 3.69 6.33
N PHE A 43 -4.69 3.02 5.89
CA PHE A 43 -5.17 1.78 6.49
C PHE A 43 -5.28 0.70 5.41
N CYS A 44 -4.99 -0.54 5.78
CA CYS A 44 -5.29 -1.66 4.91
C CYS A 44 -6.80 -1.97 4.90
N GLY A 45 -7.22 -2.78 3.93
CA GLY A 45 -8.60 -3.24 3.82
C GLY A 45 -9.09 -3.94 5.08
N GLY A 46 -10.41 -3.90 5.30
CA GLY A 46 -11.06 -4.53 6.45
C GLY A 46 -11.18 -3.65 7.71
N ALA A 47 -10.37 -2.59 7.83
CA ALA A 47 -10.51 -1.61 8.91
C ALA A 47 -11.88 -0.90 8.85
N ARG A 48 -12.56 -0.81 9.97
CA ARG A 48 -13.89 -0.17 10.08
C ARG A 48 -13.80 1.20 10.73
N ILE A 49 -14.36 2.19 10.06
CA ILE A 49 -14.45 3.56 10.54
C ILE A 49 -15.86 3.87 11.05
N THR A 50 -15.94 4.54 12.19
CA THR A 50 -17.23 4.91 12.77
C THR A 50 -17.78 6.15 12.08
N THR A 51 -18.95 5.99 11.45
CA THR A 51 -19.69 7.04 10.77
C THR A 51 -20.96 7.41 11.53
N SER A 52 -21.70 8.42 11.07
CA SER A 52 -22.99 8.77 11.67
C SER A 52 -24.02 7.63 11.59
N PHE A 53 -23.92 6.79 10.55
CA PHE A 53 -24.80 5.64 10.26
C PHE A 53 -24.26 4.29 10.74
N GLY A 54 -23.14 4.27 11.47
CA GLY A 54 -22.52 3.07 12.04
C GLY A 54 -21.12 2.78 11.51
N ASP A 55 -20.59 1.60 11.80
CA ASP A 55 -19.23 1.24 11.40
C ASP A 55 -19.18 0.74 9.97
N LEU A 56 -18.47 1.50 9.12
CA LEU A 56 -18.32 1.23 7.69
C LEU A 56 -16.89 0.70 7.41
N PRO A 57 -16.70 -0.34 6.58
CA PRO A 57 -15.35 -0.71 6.16
C PRO A 57 -14.74 0.41 5.31
N ILE A 58 -13.45 0.69 5.49
CA ILE A 58 -12.78 1.85 4.88
C ILE A 58 -12.84 1.84 3.35
N GLN A 59 -12.84 0.66 2.73
CA GLN A 59 -13.00 0.49 1.28
C GLN A 59 -14.37 0.93 0.74
N ALA A 60 -15.40 0.99 1.61
CA ALA A 60 -16.73 1.46 1.27
C ALA A 60 -16.92 2.96 1.54
N LEU A 61 -15.96 3.62 2.20
CA LEU A 61 -16.02 5.06 2.46
C LEU A 61 -16.10 5.84 1.16
N ARG A 62 -16.90 6.90 1.15
CA ARG A 62 -17.11 7.79 0.01
C ARG A 62 -16.91 9.24 0.41
N ARG A 63 -16.62 10.07 -0.59
CA ARG A 63 -16.58 11.52 -0.41
C ARG A 63 -17.93 11.99 0.14
N ARG A 64 -17.86 12.93 1.07
CA ARG A 64 -18.97 13.52 1.83
C ARG A 64 -19.56 12.61 2.92
N ASP A 65 -18.99 11.44 3.18
CA ASP A 65 -19.45 10.61 4.30
C ASP A 65 -19.17 11.32 5.65
N PRO A 66 -20.15 11.36 6.56
CA PRO A 66 -20.01 11.90 7.90
C PRO A 66 -19.34 10.90 8.86
N LEU A 67 -18.10 11.18 9.23
CA LEU A 67 -17.33 10.45 10.23
C LEU A 67 -17.60 10.96 11.63
N ARG A 68 -17.76 10.06 12.61
CA ARG A 68 -17.84 10.46 14.02
C ARG A 68 -16.46 10.81 14.55
N THR A 69 -16.37 11.96 15.20
CA THR A 69 -15.17 12.38 15.93
C THR A 69 -15.25 11.97 17.39
N VAL A 70 -14.11 11.94 18.05
CA VAL A 70 -14.01 11.67 19.51
C VAL A 70 -14.77 12.71 20.34
N HIS A 71 -14.93 13.92 19.83
CA HIS A 71 -15.66 15.01 20.50
C HIS A 71 -17.18 14.96 20.26
N GLY A 72 -17.69 13.93 19.58
CA GLY A 72 -19.11 13.78 19.27
C GLY A 72 -19.60 14.62 18.09
N THR A 73 -18.72 15.39 17.44
CA THR A 73 -19.02 16.10 16.20
C THR A 73 -18.89 15.19 14.98
N LEU A 74 -19.29 15.68 13.81
CA LEU A 74 -19.11 14.99 12.54
C LEU A 74 -18.03 15.67 11.70
N ALA A 75 -17.06 14.89 11.23
CA ALA A 75 -16.09 15.30 10.22
C ALA A 75 -16.54 14.79 8.85
N THR A 76 -16.47 15.61 7.82
CA THR A 76 -16.88 15.22 6.47
C THR A 76 -15.66 14.79 5.67
N VAL A 77 -15.73 13.60 5.06
CA VAL A 77 -14.69 13.12 4.14
C VAL A 77 -14.68 14.01 2.90
N GLU A 78 -13.53 14.58 2.56
CA GLU A 78 -13.36 15.42 1.38
C GLU A 78 -12.74 14.64 0.22
N TRP A 79 -11.74 13.82 0.54
CA TRP A 79 -10.95 13.07 -0.44
C TRP A 79 -10.65 11.65 0.05
N ILE A 80 -10.52 10.73 -0.91
CA ILE A 80 -10.15 9.34 -0.67
C ILE A 80 -9.18 8.90 -1.75
N ASP A 81 -8.02 8.41 -1.33
CA ASP A 81 -7.01 7.79 -2.18
C ASP A 81 -6.86 6.30 -1.87
N CYS A 82 -6.40 5.58 -2.88
CA CYS A 82 -6.02 4.19 -2.79
C CYS A 82 -4.62 4.03 -3.36
N ILE A 83 -3.66 3.67 -2.51
CA ILE A 83 -2.27 3.48 -2.90
C ILE A 83 -2.00 1.98 -2.93
N GLN A 84 -1.55 1.48 -4.06
CA GLN A 84 -1.18 0.07 -4.22
C GLN A 84 0.33 -0.05 -4.32
N LEU A 85 0.90 -0.93 -3.50
CA LEU A 85 2.33 -1.22 -3.48
C LEU A 85 2.52 -2.68 -3.87
N ASP A 86 3.33 -2.91 -4.90
CA ASP A 86 3.70 -4.24 -5.36
C ASP A 86 4.96 -4.75 -4.67
N GLU A 87 5.28 -6.01 -4.92
CA GLU A 87 6.42 -6.69 -4.32
C GLU A 87 7.75 -5.99 -4.63
N GLU A 88 7.96 -5.53 -5.86
CA GLU A 88 9.21 -4.87 -6.27
C GLU A 88 9.41 -3.55 -5.51
N PHE A 89 8.34 -2.76 -5.35
CA PHE A 89 8.38 -1.55 -4.55
C PHE A 89 8.69 -1.86 -3.08
N LEU A 90 8.05 -2.86 -2.48
CA LEU A 90 8.20 -3.20 -1.07
C LEU A 90 9.58 -3.79 -0.74
N GLN A 91 10.17 -4.56 -1.67
CA GLN A 91 11.55 -5.02 -1.55
C GLN A 91 12.55 -3.85 -1.54
N SER A 92 12.26 -2.79 -2.29
CA SER A 92 13.10 -1.59 -2.36
C SER A 92 12.81 -0.60 -1.22
N ASN A 93 11.61 -0.65 -0.64
CA ASN A 93 11.11 0.29 0.38
C ASN A 93 10.48 -0.48 1.56
N PRO A 94 11.31 -1.20 2.37
CA PRO A 94 10.79 -1.95 3.52
C PRO A 94 10.19 -1.05 4.61
N ASP A 95 10.47 0.26 4.58
CA ASP A 95 9.86 1.27 5.44
C ASP A 95 8.39 1.55 5.14
N ALA A 96 7.88 1.08 3.98
CA ALA A 96 6.47 1.11 3.60
C ALA A 96 5.68 -0.13 4.06
N LEU A 97 6.34 -1.15 4.63
CA LEU A 97 5.66 -2.37 5.10
C LEU A 97 4.68 -2.07 6.24
N PRO A 98 3.46 -2.64 6.24
CA PRO A 98 2.42 -2.32 7.18
C PRO A 98 2.77 -2.75 8.59
N VAL A 99 2.12 -2.08 9.53
CA VAL A 99 2.14 -2.44 10.95
C VAL A 99 0.78 -3.01 11.31
N ARG A 100 0.77 -4.25 11.78
CA ARG A 100 -0.40 -4.88 12.40
C ARG A 100 -0.40 -4.55 13.88
N ILE A 101 -1.51 -3.99 14.33
CA ILE A 101 -1.83 -3.72 15.73
C ILE A 101 -2.91 -4.73 16.12
N SER A 102 -2.56 -5.69 16.96
CA SER A 102 -3.50 -6.70 17.45
C SER A 102 -4.59 -6.07 18.32
N ALA A 103 -5.76 -6.71 18.34
CA ALA A 103 -6.84 -6.34 19.23
C ALA A 103 -6.35 -6.22 20.69
N GLY A 104 -6.76 -5.15 21.39
CA GLY A 104 -6.39 -4.90 22.77
C GLY A 104 -4.95 -4.45 23.05
N ALA A 105 -4.12 -4.22 22.02
CA ALA A 105 -2.70 -3.87 22.17
C ALA A 105 -2.42 -2.58 22.99
N PHE A 106 -3.40 -1.68 23.11
CA PHE A 106 -3.27 -0.43 23.89
C PHE A 106 -3.99 -0.47 25.25
N GLY A 107 -4.53 -1.63 25.64
CA GLY A 107 -5.37 -1.76 26.83
C GLY A 107 -6.82 -1.28 26.60
N GLY A 108 -7.68 -1.48 27.59
CA GLY A 108 -9.11 -1.09 27.49
C GLY A 108 -9.88 -1.77 26.36
N GLY A 109 -9.38 -2.89 25.83
CA GLY A 109 -9.94 -3.58 24.67
C GLY A 109 -9.74 -2.84 23.34
N LYS A 110 -8.75 -1.95 23.23
CA LYS A 110 -8.45 -1.18 22.00
C LYS A 110 -7.13 -1.60 21.34
N PRO A 111 -7.08 -1.68 20.00
CA PRO A 111 -8.22 -1.62 19.08
C PRO A 111 -9.18 -2.81 19.32
N GLU A 112 -10.45 -2.68 18.93
CA GLU A 112 -11.47 -3.71 19.13
C GLU A 112 -11.22 -4.97 18.28
N ARG A 113 -10.54 -4.77 17.15
CA ARG A 113 -10.11 -5.81 16.22
C ARG A 113 -8.68 -5.52 15.78
N ASP A 114 -8.07 -6.52 15.17
CA ASP A 114 -6.78 -6.34 14.53
C ASP A 114 -6.87 -5.24 13.47
N LEU A 115 -5.95 -4.30 13.55
CA LEU A 115 -5.91 -3.14 12.68
C LEU A 115 -4.55 -3.11 11.97
N VAL A 116 -4.57 -3.12 10.64
CA VAL A 116 -3.35 -3.07 9.82
C VAL A 116 -3.26 -1.70 9.17
N VAL A 117 -2.16 -0.99 9.42
CA VAL A 117 -1.98 0.41 9.04
C VAL A 117 -0.65 0.65 8.36
N SER A 118 -0.56 1.77 7.64
CA SER A 118 0.70 2.31 7.17
C SER A 118 1.59 2.68 8.37
N PRO A 119 2.92 2.49 8.27
CA PRO A 119 3.90 2.93 9.26
C PRO A 119 3.72 4.36 9.77
N HIS A 120 3.29 5.28 8.91
CA HIS A 120 3.12 6.70 9.25
C HIS A 120 1.71 7.06 9.76
N GLN A 121 0.85 6.07 10.01
CA GLN A 121 -0.44 6.32 10.63
C GLN A 121 -0.26 6.74 12.09
N LEU A 122 -0.85 7.88 12.46
CA LEU A 122 -0.87 8.37 13.84
C LEU A 122 -2.02 7.74 14.63
N VAL A 123 -1.70 6.88 15.59
CA VAL A 123 -2.68 6.20 16.44
C VAL A 123 -2.59 6.68 17.88
N ASN A 124 -3.74 6.86 18.55
CA ASN A 124 -3.74 7.20 19.97
C ASN A 124 -3.37 5.98 20.80
N VAL A 125 -2.30 6.07 21.58
CA VAL A 125 -1.84 4.94 22.42
C VAL A 125 -2.44 4.94 23.82
N SER A 126 -3.23 5.97 24.15
CA SER A 126 -3.93 6.00 25.44
C SER A 126 -5.21 5.16 25.37
N PRO A 127 -5.53 4.40 26.43
CA PRO A 127 -6.81 3.69 26.52
C PRO A 127 -8.00 4.66 26.69
N SER A 128 -7.75 5.92 27.08
CA SER A 128 -8.77 6.96 27.15
C SER A 128 -8.81 7.73 25.84
N GLN A 129 -9.99 7.84 25.25
CA GLN A 129 -10.23 8.68 24.08
C GLN A 129 -10.01 10.18 24.35
N TYR A 130 -10.15 10.62 25.60
CA TYR A 130 -9.96 12.03 26.00
C TYR A 130 -8.50 12.41 26.20
N ARG A 131 -7.62 11.42 26.41
CA ARG A 131 -6.17 11.64 26.48
C ARG A 131 -5.57 11.34 25.12
N GLN A 132 -5.16 12.39 24.42
CA GLN A 132 -4.57 12.29 23.10
C GLN A 132 -3.05 12.11 23.24
N ASP A 133 -2.57 10.90 23.01
CA ASP A 133 -1.14 10.57 22.91
C ASP A 133 -0.89 9.86 21.58
N PHE A 134 -0.84 10.64 20.49
CA PHE A 134 -0.64 10.09 19.16
C PHE A 134 0.82 9.69 18.93
N ARG A 135 1.03 8.50 18.38
CA ARG A 135 2.34 7.97 17.97
C ARG A 135 2.22 7.34 16.60
N LEU A 136 3.31 7.38 15.83
CA LEU A 136 3.37 6.69 14.55
C LEU A 136 3.37 5.19 14.79
N ALA A 137 2.64 4.43 13.97
CA ALA A 137 2.57 2.99 14.09
C ALA A 137 3.96 2.33 14.03
N ARG A 138 4.89 2.86 13.22
CA ARG A 138 6.29 2.39 13.15
C ARG A 138 7.07 2.47 14.46
N ASP A 139 6.74 3.42 15.33
CA ASP A 139 7.48 3.64 16.57
C ASP A 139 6.89 2.79 17.72
N LEU A 140 5.89 1.97 17.41
CA LEU A 140 5.18 1.12 18.37
C LEU A 140 5.51 -0.36 18.21
N THR A 141 6.36 -0.74 17.25
CA THR A 141 6.68 -2.15 16.95
C THR A 141 7.44 -2.87 18.06
N ASP A 142 7.94 -2.13 19.05
CA ASP A 142 8.59 -2.71 20.25
C ASP A 142 7.56 -3.14 21.32
N ARG A 143 6.26 -2.89 21.09
CA ARG A 143 5.19 -3.24 22.02
C ARG A 143 4.60 -4.62 21.71
N PRO A 144 4.22 -5.40 22.74
CA PRO A 144 3.50 -6.66 22.54
C PRO A 144 2.24 -6.48 21.69
N GLY A 145 2.07 -7.34 20.68
CA GLY A 145 0.91 -7.29 19.79
C GLY A 145 0.99 -6.23 18.69
N ILE A 146 2.11 -5.52 18.53
CA ILE A 146 2.31 -4.57 17.43
C ILE A 146 3.52 -5.00 16.64
N LEU A 147 3.31 -5.46 15.40
CA LEU A 147 4.36 -6.09 14.60
C LEU A 147 4.30 -5.57 13.16
N ARG A 148 5.46 -5.50 12.50
CA ARG A 148 5.46 -5.34 11.05
C ARG A 148 4.86 -6.59 10.40
N GLN A 149 4.06 -6.38 9.37
CA GLN A 149 3.44 -7.44 8.59
C GLN A 149 4.03 -7.41 7.18
N PRO A 150 5.00 -8.29 6.86
CA PRO A 150 5.44 -8.49 5.50
C PRO A 150 4.27 -8.99 4.64
N ASP A 151 4.10 -8.38 3.46
CA ASP A 151 3.09 -8.76 2.48
C ASP A 151 3.67 -8.51 1.08
N LEU A 152 3.14 -9.20 0.07
CA LEU A 152 3.62 -9.11 -1.31
C LEU A 152 2.82 -8.09 -2.12
N LEU A 153 1.61 -7.77 -1.68
CA LEU A 153 0.74 -6.79 -2.33
C LEU A 153 -0.06 -6.05 -1.28
N ILE A 154 0.18 -4.74 -1.15
CA ILE A 154 -0.48 -3.91 -0.14
C ILE A 154 -1.36 -2.88 -0.82
N ARG A 155 -2.53 -2.66 -0.23
CA ARG A 155 -3.41 -1.55 -0.58
C ARG A 155 -3.67 -0.70 0.65
N TYR A 156 -3.20 0.54 0.61
CA TYR A 156 -3.53 1.56 1.60
C TYR A 156 -4.69 2.43 1.13
N HIS A 157 -5.70 2.53 1.97
CA HIS A 157 -6.78 3.50 1.86
C HIS A 157 -6.41 4.72 2.69
N VAL A 158 -6.35 5.88 2.04
CA VAL A 158 -6.08 7.18 2.68
C VAL A 158 -7.31 8.03 2.50
N PHE A 159 -7.74 8.74 3.53
CA PHE A 159 -8.86 9.67 3.43
C PHE A 159 -8.52 10.95 4.17
N HIS A 160 -9.07 12.04 3.67
CA HIS A 160 -8.85 13.37 4.18
C HIS A 160 -10.19 13.98 4.58
N CYS A 161 -10.19 14.71 5.68
CA CYS A 161 -11.35 15.44 6.18
C CYS A 161 -11.17 16.93 5.88
N ALA A 162 -12.27 17.64 5.65
CA ALA A 162 -12.22 19.10 5.38
C ALA A 162 -11.59 19.93 6.50
N THR A 163 -11.52 19.37 7.71
CA THR A 163 -10.85 19.95 8.86
C THR A 163 -10.04 18.87 9.57
N PRO A 164 -8.92 19.21 10.24
CA PRO A 164 -8.23 18.28 11.12
C PRO A 164 -9.21 17.65 12.10
N ALA A 165 -9.22 16.32 12.17
CA ALA A 165 -10.19 15.60 12.97
C ALA A 165 -9.58 14.34 13.59
N THR A 166 -10.00 14.05 14.82
CA THR A 166 -9.74 12.75 15.45
C THR A 166 -10.97 11.89 15.27
N VAL A 167 -10.85 10.85 14.43
CA VAL A 167 -11.92 9.91 14.11
C VAL A 167 -11.70 8.58 14.83
N ILE A 168 -12.72 7.72 14.79
CA ILE A 168 -12.68 6.41 15.44
C ILE A 168 -12.58 5.32 14.38
N VAL A 169 -11.55 4.48 14.47
CA VAL A 169 -11.31 3.33 13.58
C VAL A 169 -11.06 2.10 14.45
N GLU A 170 -11.88 1.05 14.32
CA GLU A 170 -11.86 -0.13 15.19
C GLU A 170 -11.89 0.25 16.69
N GLY A 171 -12.67 1.27 17.04
CA GLY A 171 -12.75 1.80 18.39
C GLY A 171 -11.51 2.58 18.86
N LEU A 172 -10.46 2.68 18.03
CA LEU A 172 -9.23 3.41 18.32
C LEU A 172 -9.32 4.85 17.79
N CYS A 173 -8.84 5.82 18.57
CA CYS A 173 -8.78 7.20 18.13
C CYS A 173 -7.60 7.40 17.18
N VAL A 174 -7.86 7.96 16.01
CA VAL A 174 -6.86 8.17 14.96
C VAL A 174 -6.91 9.61 14.49
N SER A 175 -5.74 10.25 14.40
CA SER A 175 -5.62 11.61 13.88
C SER A 175 -5.62 11.57 12.35
N VAL A 176 -6.45 12.41 11.75
CA VAL A 176 -6.55 12.58 10.29
C VAL A 176 -6.30 14.04 9.99
N SER A 177 -5.25 14.28 9.20
CA SER A 177 -4.92 15.60 8.68
C SER A 177 -5.77 15.91 7.44
N PRO A 178 -6.09 17.19 7.20
CA PRO A 178 -6.67 17.63 5.93
C PRO A 178 -5.71 17.36 4.76
#